data_AF-A0A661JBB0-F1
#
_entry.id   AF-A0A661JBB0-F1
#
_cell.length_a   1.000
_cell.length_b   1.000
_cell.length_c   1.000
_cell.angle_alpha   90.00
_cell.angle_beta   90.00
_cell.angle_gamma   90.00
#
_symmetry.space_group_name_H-M   'P 1'
#
loop_
_entity.id
_entity.type
_entity.pdbx_description
1 polymer ?
#
loop_
_entity_poly.entity_id
_entity_poly.type
_entity_poly.pdbx_seq_one_letter_code
_entity_poly.pdbx_strand_id
1 'polypeptide(L)'
;MEPQIQNFCRTDEQRPCVTICAGSADCTCDCEKVRKVLEEEIAARNLGLTVGTMKVGCNGDCPHGVLVGFPQKGFFYEQVDTKQAREVVSGTLVQGHILFDLLHIDPLKATSGKILYDRSGFIATIDDSFCMIQVAKYFLDFEKDVSCGKCVPCRVGSVELREILQRIIQGKGEPEDLQQLDLVCRVMQDAPYCDFARTTSDPVVTILKHFRSEFEKHIDQGVCPAGECEALGKEAEEKEIEEGGE
;
A
#
# COMPACT_ATOMS: atom_id res chain seq x y z
N MET A 1 -11.05 -24.04 10.77
CA MET A 1 -9.61 -23.80 10.58
C MET A 1 -9.47 -23.13 9.23
N GLU A 2 -9.74 -21.83 9.19
CA GLU A 2 -9.56 -21.01 7.98
C GLU A 2 -8.06 -20.77 7.79
N PRO A 3 -7.54 -20.82 6.55
CA PRO A 3 -6.12 -20.69 6.30
C PRO A 3 -5.65 -19.28 6.68
N GLN A 4 -4.68 -19.22 7.58
CA GLN A 4 -4.00 -18.02 8.02
C GLN A 4 -3.35 -17.32 6.81
N ILE A 5 -3.81 -16.11 6.52
CA ILE A 5 -3.32 -15.29 5.40
C ILE A 5 -1.91 -14.80 5.75
N GLN A 6 -0.89 -15.25 5.02
CA GLN A 6 0.45 -14.69 5.14
C GLN A 6 0.55 -13.34 4.42
N ASN A 7 1.11 -12.37 5.16
CA ASN A 7 1.45 -11.01 4.76
C ASN A 7 2.39 -10.96 3.54
N PHE A 8 2.46 -9.78 2.91
CA PHE A 8 3.16 -9.45 1.66
C PHE A 8 4.45 -10.27 1.39
N CYS A 9 4.60 -10.76 0.14
CA CYS A 9 5.84 -11.41 -0.31
C CYS A 9 6.99 -10.41 -0.35
N ARG A 10 7.91 -10.49 0.62
CA ARG A 10 9.01 -9.52 0.72
C ARG A 10 10.10 -9.82 -0.31
N THR A 11 10.76 -8.76 -0.78
CA THR A 11 11.85 -8.87 -1.77
C THR A 11 13.11 -9.59 -1.25
N ASP A 12 13.27 -9.67 0.06
CA ASP A 12 14.42 -10.26 0.77
C ASP A 12 14.20 -11.72 1.22
N GLU A 13 12.98 -12.25 1.05
CA GLU A 13 12.71 -13.67 1.32
C GLU A 13 13.38 -14.57 0.26
N GLN A 14 14.04 -15.65 0.70
CA GLN A 14 14.67 -16.64 -0.20
C GLN A 14 13.66 -17.55 -0.90
N ARG A 15 12.43 -17.64 -0.37
CA ARG A 15 11.36 -18.45 -0.96
C ARG A 15 10.69 -17.68 -2.10
N PRO A 16 10.49 -18.27 -3.28
CA PRO A 16 9.81 -17.57 -4.34
C PRO A 16 8.33 -17.38 -3.98
N CYS A 17 7.80 -16.17 -4.18
CA CYS A 17 6.44 -15.83 -3.77
C CYS A 17 5.79 -14.84 -4.74
N VAL A 18 4.45 -14.86 -4.74
CA VAL A 18 3.60 -14.02 -5.59
C VAL A 18 2.67 -13.25 -4.67
N THR A 19 2.43 -11.97 -4.94
CA THR A 19 1.49 -11.17 -4.14
C THR A 19 0.26 -10.84 -4.95
N ILE A 20 -0.91 -10.86 -4.31
CA ILE A 20 -2.16 -10.37 -4.90
C ILE A 20 -2.76 -9.24 -4.06
N CYS A 21 -3.45 -8.30 -4.70
CA CYS A 21 -4.19 -7.27 -3.98
C CYS A 21 -5.23 -7.92 -3.05
N ALA A 22 -5.28 -7.48 -1.79
CA ALA A 22 -6.39 -7.78 -0.89
C ALA A 22 -7.41 -6.65 -1.01
N GLY A 23 -8.55 -6.90 -1.64
CA GLY A 23 -9.60 -5.90 -1.76
C GLY A 23 -10.06 -5.36 -0.40
N SER A 24 -10.50 -4.10 -0.37
CA SER A 24 -11.26 -3.58 0.77
C SER A 24 -12.62 -4.29 0.87
N ALA A 25 -13.32 -4.14 2.00
CA ALA A 25 -14.61 -4.80 2.25
C ALA A 25 -15.66 -4.57 1.13
N ASP A 26 -15.54 -3.47 0.39
CA ASP A 26 -16.42 -3.09 -0.71
C ASP A 26 -15.81 -3.35 -2.10
N CYS A 27 -14.82 -4.25 -2.25
CA CYS A 27 -14.23 -4.50 -3.57
C CYS A 27 -15.23 -5.15 -4.54
N THR A 28 -15.39 -4.55 -5.71
CA THR A 28 -16.09 -5.14 -6.86
C THR A 28 -15.18 -6.06 -7.68
N CYS A 29 -13.88 -6.06 -7.36
CA CYS A 29 -12.87 -6.86 -8.01
C CYS A 29 -12.91 -8.33 -7.57
N ASP A 30 -12.79 -9.27 -8.52
CA ASP A 30 -12.75 -10.72 -8.26
C ASP A 30 -11.40 -11.20 -7.65
N CYS A 31 -10.73 -10.35 -6.86
CA CYS A 31 -9.38 -10.60 -6.29
C CYS A 31 -9.32 -11.91 -5.48
N GLU A 32 -10.33 -12.20 -4.66
CA GLU A 32 -10.38 -13.45 -3.89
C GLU A 32 -10.52 -14.69 -4.79
N LYS A 33 -11.29 -14.60 -5.88
CA LYS A 33 -11.47 -15.71 -6.82
C LYS A 33 -10.16 -15.98 -7.56
N VAL A 34 -9.49 -14.91 -8.02
CA VAL A 34 -8.19 -15.01 -8.69
C VAL A 34 -7.13 -15.58 -7.73
N ARG A 35 -7.13 -15.17 -6.46
CA ARG A 35 -6.26 -15.75 -5.42
C ARG A 35 -6.45 -17.26 -5.30
N LYS A 36 -7.69 -17.72 -5.13
CA LYS A 36 -8.01 -19.16 -5.01
C LYS A 36 -7.52 -19.95 -6.22
N VAL A 37 -7.74 -19.43 -7.43
CA VAL A 37 -7.26 -20.09 -8.66
C VAL A 37 -5.73 -20.15 -8.71
N LEU A 38 -5.03 -19.09 -8.30
CA LEU A 38 -3.57 -19.11 -8.22
C LEU A 38 -3.08 -20.15 -7.21
N GLU A 39 -3.66 -20.20 -6.02
CA GLU A 39 -3.31 -21.17 -4.97
C GLU A 39 -3.55 -22.61 -5.43
N GLU A 40 -4.70 -22.89 -6.06
CA GLU A 40 -5.06 -24.20 -6.60
C GLU A 40 -4.08 -24.65 -7.69
N GLU A 41 -3.75 -23.79 -8.65
CA GLU A 41 -2.84 -24.11 -9.76
C GLU A 41 -1.38 -24.28 -9.31
N ILE A 42 -0.94 -23.50 -8.32
CA ILE A 42 0.39 -23.62 -7.71
C ILE A 42 0.50 -24.95 -6.95
N ALA A 43 -0.52 -25.30 -6.16
CA ALA A 43 -0.59 -26.56 -5.42
C ALA A 43 -0.65 -27.77 -6.37
N ALA A 44 -1.47 -27.71 -7.43
CA ALA A 44 -1.59 -28.78 -8.43
C ALA A 44 -0.27 -29.11 -9.14
N ARG A 45 0.63 -28.13 -9.27
CA ARG A 45 1.94 -28.28 -9.91
C ARG A 45 3.09 -28.49 -8.92
N ASN A 46 2.79 -28.57 -7.62
CA ASN A 46 3.78 -28.66 -6.54
C ASN A 46 4.88 -27.59 -6.64
N LEU A 47 4.51 -26.39 -7.09
CA LEU A 47 5.43 -25.27 -7.07
C LEU A 47 5.54 -24.82 -5.61
N GLY A 48 6.74 -24.85 -5.03
CA GLY A 48 7.00 -24.42 -3.64
C GLY A 48 6.89 -22.91 -3.43
N LEU A 49 5.87 -22.29 -4.04
CA LEU A 49 5.57 -20.87 -4.04
C LEU A 49 4.47 -20.57 -3.04
N THR A 50 4.55 -19.43 -2.37
CA THR A 50 3.48 -18.92 -1.51
C THR A 50 2.78 -17.74 -2.15
N VAL A 51 1.45 -17.65 -1.99
CA VAL A 51 0.65 -16.49 -2.41
C VAL A 51 0.41 -15.61 -1.19
N GLY A 52 0.98 -14.41 -1.20
CA GLY A 52 0.78 -13.40 -0.15
C GLY A 52 -0.23 -12.34 -0.57
N THR A 53 -0.68 -11.54 0.39
CA THR A 53 -1.55 -10.38 0.15
C THR A 53 -0.80 -9.05 0.32
N MET A 54 -1.20 -8.01 -0.40
CA MET A 54 -0.65 -6.65 -0.22
C MET A 54 -1.65 -5.64 0.31
N LYS A 55 -1.14 -4.66 1.07
CA LYS A 55 -1.88 -3.45 1.42
C LYS A 55 -2.26 -2.69 0.16
N VAL A 56 -3.53 -2.30 0.09
CA VAL A 56 -4.07 -1.47 -0.99
C VAL A 56 -4.90 -0.33 -0.40
N GLY A 57 -4.84 0.84 -1.02
CA GLY A 57 -5.68 1.99 -0.69
C GLY A 57 -6.78 2.20 -1.74
N CYS A 58 -7.65 1.21 -1.95
CA CYS A 58 -8.68 1.24 -3.01
C CYS A 58 -10.09 1.53 -2.48
N ASN A 59 -10.88 2.26 -3.28
CA ASN A 59 -12.27 2.63 -2.99
C ASN A 59 -13.32 1.60 -3.46
N GLY A 60 -12.89 0.38 -3.79
CA GLY A 60 -13.79 -0.69 -4.21
C GLY A 60 -13.98 -0.84 -5.72
N ASP A 61 -13.89 0.25 -6.51
CA ASP A 61 -13.91 0.20 -7.98
C ASP A 61 -12.53 0.56 -8.55
N CYS A 62 -11.82 -0.45 -9.07
CA CYS A 62 -10.45 -0.29 -9.55
C CYS A 62 -10.40 -0.28 -11.09
N PRO A 63 -9.91 0.79 -11.75
CA PRO A 63 -9.76 0.82 -13.20
C PRO A 63 -8.69 -0.17 -13.70
N HIS A 64 -7.81 -0.62 -12.80
CA HIS A 64 -6.73 -1.57 -13.07
C HIS A 64 -7.12 -3.03 -12.84
N GLY A 65 -8.32 -3.31 -12.30
CA GLY A 65 -8.75 -4.67 -11.99
C GLY A 65 -7.87 -5.35 -10.92
N VAL A 66 -7.68 -6.67 -11.04
CA VAL A 66 -6.89 -7.45 -10.08
C VAL A 66 -5.39 -7.31 -10.38
N LEU A 67 -4.63 -7.00 -9.35
CA LEU A 67 -3.18 -6.80 -9.41
C LEU A 67 -2.45 -8.03 -8.87
N VAL A 68 -1.50 -8.54 -9.66
CA VAL A 68 -0.61 -9.64 -9.27
C VAL A 68 0.83 -9.16 -9.33
N GLY A 69 1.48 -9.07 -8.18
CA GLY A 69 2.85 -8.63 -8.04
C GLY A 69 3.85 -9.77 -7.98
N PHE A 70 5.03 -9.52 -8.55
CA PHE A 70 6.22 -10.35 -8.43
C PHE A 70 7.32 -9.53 -7.78
N PRO A 71 7.30 -9.34 -6.44
CA PRO A 71 8.21 -8.42 -5.76
C PRO A 71 9.68 -8.73 -6.04
N GLN A 72 10.05 -10.01 -6.05
CA GLN A 72 11.41 -10.48 -6.36
C GLN A 72 11.85 -10.21 -7.80
N LYS A 73 10.91 -10.08 -8.74
CA LYS A 73 11.18 -9.77 -10.14
C LYS A 73 10.96 -8.28 -10.48
N GLY A 74 10.37 -7.51 -9.56
CA GLY A 74 10.21 -6.07 -9.68
C GLY A 74 9.10 -5.61 -10.65
N PHE A 75 8.08 -6.43 -10.92
CA PHE A 75 6.98 -6.04 -11.80
C PHE A 75 5.62 -6.51 -11.29
N PHE A 76 4.55 -5.95 -11.86
CA PHE A 76 3.16 -6.30 -11.57
C PHE A 76 2.39 -6.56 -12.88
N TYR A 77 1.39 -7.43 -12.79
CA TYR A 77 0.35 -7.61 -13.79
C TYR A 77 -0.93 -6.90 -13.36
N GLU A 78 -1.60 -6.29 -14.32
CA GLU A 78 -2.91 -5.65 -14.14
C GLU A 78 -4.01 -6.45 -14.85
N GLN A 79 -5.25 -6.20 -14.44
CA GLN A 79 -6.47 -6.76 -15.04
C GLN A 79 -6.47 -8.30 -15.14
N VAL A 80 -5.87 -8.99 -14.17
CA VAL A 80 -5.77 -10.45 -14.18
C VAL A 80 -7.13 -11.09 -13.87
N ASP A 81 -7.72 -11.80 -14.83
CA ASP A 81 -8.90 -12.63 -14.62
C ASP A 81 -8.53 -14.07 -14.21
N THR A 82 -9.54 -14.92 -13.98
CA THR A 82 -9.33 -16.33 -13.59
C THR A 82 -8.65 -17.19 -14.67
N LYS A 83 -8.79 -16.84 -15.96
CA LYS A 83 -8.10 -17.52 -17.06
C LYS A 83 -6.66 -17.08 -17.15
N GLN A 84 -6.41 -15.77 -17.07
CA GLN A 84 -5.06 -15.22 -17.07
C GLN A 84 -4.30 -15.63 -15.82
N ALA A 85 -4.96 -15.84 -14.68
CA ALA A 85 -4.34 -16.43 -13.50
C ALA A 85 -3.67 -17.78 -13.82
N ARG A 86 -4.35 -18.65 -14.59
CA ARG A 86 -3.76 -19.95 -15.01
C ARG A 86 -2.59 -19.75 -15.96
N GLU A 87 -2.70 -18.78 -16.87
CA GLU A 87 -1.64 -18.42 -17.82
C GLU A 87 -0.42 -17.82 -17.13
N VAL A 88 -0.61 -17.02 -16.08
CA VAL A 88 0.45 -16.49 -15.23
C VAL A 88 1.22 -17.64 -14.58
N VAL A 89 0.53 -18.69 -14.11
CA VAL A 89 1.22 -19.86 -13.55
C VAL A 89 1.96 -20.64 -14.64
N SER A 90 1.32 -20.98 -15.76
CA SER A 90 1.94 -21.80 -16.81
C SER A 90 3.05 -21.05 -17.57
N GLY A 91 2.83 -19.79 -17.92
CA GLY A 91 3.76 -18.95 -18.66
C GLY A 91 4.84 -18.33 -17.77
N THR A 92 4.45 -17.58 -16.73
CA THR A 92 5.42 -16.80 -15.94
C THR A 92 6.09 -17.60 -14.83
N LEU A 93 5.35 -18.45 -14.11
CA LEU A 93 5.93 -19.22 -13.00
C LEU A 93 6.66 -20.48 -13.46
N VAL A 94 6.13 -21.20 -14.46
CA VAL A 94 6.75 -22.45 -14.96
C VAL A 94 7.73 -22.18 -16.09
N GLN A 95 7.33 -21.46 -17.14
CA GLN A 95 8.19 -21.23 -18.32
C GLN A 95 9.11 -20.02 -18.17
N GLY A 96 8.84 -19.12 -17.22
CA GLY A 96 9.62 -17.89 -17.02
C GLY A 96 9.30 -16.76 -18.01
N HIS A 97 8.25 -16.89 -18.82
CA HIS A 97 7.86 -15.87 -19.80
C HIS A 97 7.10 -14.71 -19.14
N ILE A 98 7.41 -13.48 -19.57
CA ILE A 98 6.65 -12.31 -19.18
C ILE A 98 5.47 -12.15 -20.14
N LEU A 99 4.26 -12.09 -19.59
CA LEU A 99 3.02 -11.89 -20.35
C LEU A 99 2.86 -10.38 -20.60
N PHE A 100 3.36 -9.90 -21.72
CA PHE A 100 3.38 -8.46 -22.04
C PHE A 100 1.99 -7.82 -22.08
N ASP A 101 0.95 -8.58 -22.43
CA ASP A 101 -0.42 -8.10 -22.47
C ASP A 101 -0.97 -7.73 -21.08
N LEU A 102 -0.44 -8.37 -20.03
CA LEU A 102 -0.80 -8.11 -18.63
C LEU A 102 0.19 -7.16 -17.95
N LEU A 103 1.37 -6.98 -18.54
CA LEU A 103 2.44 -6.17 -17.99
C LEU A 103 2.14 -4.69 -18.22
N HIS A 104 1.82 -3.97 -17.15
CA HIS A 104 1.66 -2.52 -17.23
C HIS A 104 2.99 -1.81 -16.99
N ILE A 105 3.48 -1.12 -18.01
CA ILE A 105 4.63 -0.22 -17.92
C ILE A 105 4.14 1.17 -18.29
N ASP A 106 3.87 1.99 -17.28
CA ASP A 106 3.58 3.41 -17.48
C ASP A 106 4.78 4.23 -16.98
N PRO A 107 5.52 4.93 -17.88
CA PRO A 107 6.64 5.77 -17.48
C PRO A 107 6.26 6.95 -16.59
N LEU A 108 4.96 7.27 -16.46
CA LEU A 108 4.43 8.30 -15.56
C LEU A 108 4.05 7.75 -14.18
N LYS A 109 4.10 6.44 -13.95
CA LYS A 109 3.81 5.78 -12.67
C LYS A 109 5.09 5.27 -12.02
N ALA A 110 5.17 5.35 -10.69
CA ALA A 110 6.26 4.71 -9.97
C ALA A 110 6.01 3.19 -9.95
N THR A 111 6.76 2.44 -10.77
CA THR A 111 6.71 0.97 -10.85
C THR A 111 7.86 0.35 -10.03
N SER A 112 8.04 0.78 -8.79
CA SER A 112 8.94 0.02 -7.92
C SER A 112 8.23 -1.28 -7.56
N GLY A 113 8.91 -2.42 -7.57
CA GLY A 113 8.35 -3.72 -7.17
C GLY A 113 7.74 -3.76 -5.75
N LYS A 114 7.86 -2.66 -4.99
CA LYS A 114 7.38 -2.48 -3.63
C LYS A 114 6.19 -1.51 -3.50
N ILE A 115 6.00 -0.61 -4.47
CA ILE A 115 4.97 0.43 -4.44
C ILE A 115 4.47 0.69 -5.86
N LEU A 116 3.16 0.53 -6.08
CA LEU A 116 2.46 1.05 -7.26
C LEU A 116 1.60 2.24 -6.81
N TYR A 117 1.96 3.44 -7.30
CA TYR A 117 1.20 4.67 -7.07
C TYR A 117 0.61 5.18 -8.39
N ASP A 118 -0.70 5.40 -8.40
CA ASP A 118 -1.39 6.08 -9.48
C ASP A 118 -1.56 7.57 -9.15
N ARG A 119 -1.20 8.43 -10.10
CA ARG A 119 -1.23 9.89 -9.96
C ARG A 119 -2.64 10.45 -9.78
N SER A 120 -3.68 9.63 -9.99
CA SER A 120 -5.06 9.94 -9.61
C SER A 120 -5.29 9.98 -8.09
N GLY A 121 -4.24 9.85 -7.27
CA GLY A 121 -4.29 9.90 -5.81
C GLY A 121 -4.46 8.53 -5.15
N PHE A 122 -4.35 7.44 -5.92
CA PHE A 122 -4.57 6.08 -5.43
C PHE A 122 -3.26 5.33 -5.23
N ILE A 123 -3.12 4.76 -4.04
CA ILE A 123 -2.06 3.81 -3.75
C ILE A 123 -2.61 2.43 -4.08
N ALA A 124 -2.11 1.84 -5.16
CA ALA A 124 -2.62 0.58 -5.66
C ALA A 124 -2.05 -0.60 -4.88
N THR A 125 -0.74 -0.57 -4.56
CA THR A 125 -0.07 -1.65 -3.81
C THR A 125 1.11 -1.12 -3.01
N ILE A 126 1.27 -1.53 -1.74
CA ILE A 126 2.44 -1.27 -0.89
C ILE A 126 2.80 -2.50 -0.06
N ASP A 127 4.11 -2.73 0.14
CA ASP A 127 4.66 -3.75 1.04
C ASP A 127 4.31 -3.46 2.52
N ASP A 128 3.94 -4.50 3.28
CA ASP A 128 3.53 -4.37 4.69
C ASP A 128 4.62 -3.79 5.61
N SER A 129 5.88 -3.84 5.18
CA SER A 129 7.03 -3.26 5.89
C SER A 129 7.12 -1.75 5.84
N PHE A 130 6.30 -1.06 5.05
CA PHE A 130 6.25 0.41 5.02
C PHE A 130 5.20 0.94 5.99
N CYS A 131 5.60 1.96 6.75
CA CYS A 131 4.69 2.78 7.53
C CYS A 131 3.96 3.75 6.60
N MET A 132 2.62 3.68 6.56
CA MET A 132 1.84 4.52 5.64
C MET A 132 1.97 6.02 5.96
N ILE A 133 2.22 6.38 7.22
CA ILE A 133 2.46 7.78 7.63
C ILE A 133 3.81 8.28 7.07
N GLN A 134 4.83 7.43 7.02
CA GLN A 134 6.11 7.76 6.36
C GLN A 134 5.93 7.87 4.85
N VAL A 135 5.14 7.00 4.23
CA VAL A 135 4.81 7.08 2.80
C VAL A 135 4.10 8.41 2.48
N ALA A 136 3.11 8.81 3.28
CA ALA A 136 2.43 10.10 3.12
C ALA A 136 3.43 11.26 3.15
N LYS A 137 4.33 11.26 4.13
CA LYS A 137 5.36 12.28 4.29
C LYS A 137 6.37 12.26 3.13
N TYR A 138 6.76 11.09 2.63
CA TYR A 138 7.67 10.95 1.50
C TYR A 138 7.13 11.65 0.24
N PHE A 139 5.84 11.47 -0.07
CA PHE A 139 5.22 12.16 -1.20
C PHE A 139 5.17 13.69 -1.01
N LEU A 140 4.87 14.17 0.20
CA LEU A 140 4.92 15.61 0.48
C LEU A 140 6.34 16.19 0.40
N ASP A 141 7.35 15.45 0.86
CA ASP A 141 8.76 15.86 0.80
C ASP A 141 9.23 16.01 -0.65
N PHE A 142 8.77 15.15 -1.56
CA PHE A 142 9.08 15.25 -2.99
C PHE A 142 8.59 16.58 -3.60
N GLU A 143 7.49 17.12 -3.10
CA GLU A 143 6.83 18.30 -3.66
C GLU A 143 7.19 19.62 -2.94
N LYS A 144 7.98 19.53 -1.86
CA LYS A 144 8.33 20.64 -0.95
C LYS A 144 8.79 21.92 -1.64
N ASP A 145 9.55 21.81 -2.72
CA ASP A 145 10.15 22.95 -3.43
C ASP A 145 9.56 23.18 -4.84
N VAL A 146 8.44 22.52 -5.14
CA VAL A 146 7.76 22.63 -6.44
C VAL A 146 6.65 23.68 -6.41
N SER A 147 6.13 23.99 -5.23
CA SER A 147 5.06 24.98 -5.06
C SER A 147 5.46 26.39 -5.53
N CYS A 148 4.62 27.02 -6.35
CA CYS A 148 4.79 28.42 -6.73
C CYS A 148 4.43 29.41 -5.61
N GLY A 149 3.88 28.92 -4.49
CA GLY A 149 3.55 29.72 -3.31
C GLY A 149 2.40 30.70 -3.45
N LYS A 150 1.61 30.66 -4.54
CA LYS A 150 0.56 31.66 -4.84
C LYS A 150 -0.64 31.60 -3.89
N CYS A 151 -1.14 30.40 -3.59
CA CYS A 151 -2.28 30.23 -2.70
C CYS A 151 -1.85 29.75 -1.31
N VAL A 152 -2.55 30.25 -0.27
CA VAL A 152 -2.34 29.89 1.13
C VAL A 152 -2.47 28.38 1.39
N PRO A 153 -3.52 27.67 0.91
CA PRO A 153 -3.61 26.21 1.08
C PRO A 153 -2.36 25.47 0.60
N CYS A 154 -1.80 25.87 -0.55
CA CYS A 154 -0.62 25.22 -1.08
C CYS A 154 0.65 25.57 -0.29
N ARG A 155 0.91 26.86 -0.05
CA ARG A 155 2.16 27.33 0.57
C ARG A 155 2.26 26.97 2.06
N VAL A 156 1.13 27.02 2.76
CA VAL A 156 1.07 26.79 4.21
C VAL A 156 0.59 25.37 4.51
N GLY A 157 -0.43 24.89 3.81
CA GLY A 157 -1.01 23.57 4.07
C GLY A 157 -0.04 22.42 3.83
N SER A 158 0.77 22.47 2.76
CA SER A 158 1.79 21.43 2.51
C SER A 158 2.84 21.34 3.63
N VAL A 159 3.23 22.50 4.19
CA VAL A 159 4.15 22.57 5.32
C VAL A 159 3.51 22.01 6.58
N GLU A 160 2.26 22.42 6.85
CA GLU A 160 1.49 21.96 8.01
C GLU A 160 1.29 20.44 7.99
N LEU A 161 0.84 19.87 6.88
CA LEU A 161 0.68 18.40 6.72
C LEU A 161 1.99 17.67 7.04
N ARG A 162 3.10 18.16 6.48
CA ARG A 162 4.43 17.55 6.68
C ARG A 162 4.90 17.63 8.13
N GLU A 163 4.63 18.75 8.81
CA GLU A 163 4.98 18.93 10.22
C GLU A 163 4.14 18.05 11.15
N ILE A 164 2.83 17.95 10.91
CA ILE A 164 1.96 17.05 11.66
C ILE A 164 2.42 15.59 11.48
N LEU A 165 2.62 15.13 10.25
CA LEU A 165 3.09 13.76 9.99
C LEU A 165 4.45 13.51 10.65
N GLN A 166 5.35 14.48 10.63
CA GLN A 166 6.65 14.38 11.29
C GLN A 166 6.53 14.25 12.82
N ARG A 167 5.58 14.96 13.46
CA ARG A 167 5.30 14.81 14.90
C ARG A 167 4.81 13.42 15.24
N ILE A 168 3.87 12.89 14.46
CA ILE A 168 3.31 11.54 14.63
C ILE A 168 4.41 10.48 14.51
N ILE A 169 5.26 10.57 13.48
CA ILE A 169 6.40 9.65 13.28
C ILE A 169 7.40 9.70 14.45
N GLN A 170 7.53 10.84 15.12
CA GLN A 170 8.42 11.03 16.27
C GLN A 170 7.81 10.62 17.62
N GLY A 171 6.60 10.07 17.64
CA GLY A 171 5.88 9.75 18.88
C GLY A 171 5.45 10.96 19.68
N LYS A 172 5.27 12.10 19.01
CA LYS A 172 4.73 13.34 19.58
C LYS A 172 3.37 13.69 18.97
N GLY A 173 2.68 12.69 18.44
CA GLY A 173 1.35 12.87 17.87
C GLY A 173 0.32 13.08 18.98
N GLU A 174 -0.64 13.95 18.74
CA GLU A 174 -1.78 14.22 19.61
C GLU A 174 -3.08 13.80 18.90
N PRO A 175 -4.14 13.39 19.61
CA PRO A 175 -5.43 13.04 18.98
C PRO A 175 -6.00 14.17 18.09
N GLU A 176 -5.71 15.42 18.43
CA GLU A 176 -6.06 16.61 17.67
C GLU A 176 -5.38 16.67 16.30
N ASP A 177 -4.22 16.03 16.12
CA ASP A 177 -3.48 16.00 14.86
C ASP A 177 -4.30 15.39 13.73
N LEU A 178 -5.12 14.36 14.02
CA LEU A 178 -6.00 13.75 13.03
C LEU A 178 -7.03 14.74 12.50
N GLN A 179 -7.60 15.55 13.41
CA GLN A 179 -8.57 16.58 13.03
C GLN A 179 -7.91 17.70 12.24
N GLN A 180 -6.68 18.07 12.60
CA GLN A 180 -5.89 19.06 11.86
C GLN A 180 -5.55 18.57 10.45
N LEU A 181 -5.10 17.31 10.31
CA LEU A 181 -4.83 16.69 9.02
C LEU A 181 -6.08 16.70 8.12
N ASP A 182 -7.23 16.23 8.64
CA ASP A 182 -8.50 16.21 7.91
C ASP A 182 -8.90 17.64 7.44
N LEU A 183 -8.74 18.64 8.31
CA LEU A 183 -9.04 20.04 7.98
C LEU A 183 -8.12 20.59 6.89
N VAL A 184 -6.80 20.42 7.05
CA VAL A 184 -5.82 20.98 6.10
C VAL A 184 -5.97 20.32 4.74
N CYS A 185 -6.13 18.98 4.69
CA CYS A 185 -6.42 18.25 3.48
C CYS A 185 -7.67 18.80 2.78
N ARG A 186 -8.78 18.96 3.50
CA ARG A 186 -10.00 19.52 2.92
C ARG A 186 -9.80 20.92 2.33
N VAL A 187 -9.08 21.80 3.02
CA VAL A 187 -8.83 23.16 2.50
C VAL A 187 -7.93 23.14 1.25
N MET A 188 -6.96 22.22 1.19
CA MET A 188 -6.12 21.99 0.01
C MET A 188 -6.90 21.41 -1.18
N GLN A 189 -7.94 20.62 -0.90
CA GLN A 189 -8.85 20.07 -1.91
C GLN A 189 -9.88 21.09 -2.42
N ASP A 190 -10.49 21.89 -1.53
CA ASP A 190 -11.68 22.68 -1.87
C ASP A 190 -11.35 24.10 -2.35
N ALA A 191 -10.27 24.71 -1.84
CA ALA A 191 -9.97 26.13 -2.05
C ALA A 191 -8.61 26.46 -2.70
N PRO A 192 -7.98 25.60 -3.53
CA PRO A 192 -6.72 25.96 -4.14
C PRO A 192 -6.90 26.83 -5.39
N TYR A 193 -5.85 27.60 -5.73
CA TYR A 193 -5.84 28.38 -6.96
C TYR A 193 -5.60 27.52 -8.22
N CYS A 194 -4.90 26.39 -8.07
CA CYS A 194 -4.63 25.42 -9.12
C CYS A 194 -4.59 24.01 -8.53
N ASP A 195 -4.64 23.00 -9.39
CA ASP A 195 -4.71 21.58 -8.98
C ASP A 195 -3.46 21.07 -8.26
N PHE A 196 -2.36 21.81 -8.28
CA PHE A 196 -1.13 21.39 -7.61
C PHE A 196 -1.36 21.12 -6.11
N ALA A 197 -2.10 22.00 -5.41
CA ALA A 197 -2.37 21.77 -3.99
C ALA A 197 -3.24 20.51 -3.76
N ARG A 198 -4.17 20.25 -4.69
CA ARG A 198 -5.00 19.04 -4.67
C ARG A 198 -4.09 17.82 -4.75
N THR A 199 -3.28 17.74 -5.80
CA THR A 199 -2.37 16.62 -6.06
C THR A 199 -1.38 16.39 -4.92
N THR A 200 -0.89 17.46 -4.28
CA THR A 200 -0.03 17.35 -3.09
C THR A 200 -0.70 16.70 -1.89
N SER A 201 -1.99 17.01 -1.69
CA SER A 201 -2.73 16.47 -0.54
C SER A 201 -3.36 15.10 -0.79
N ASP A 202 -3.50 14.66 -2.05
CA ASP A 202 -4.14 13.39 -2.41
C ASP A 202 -3.54 12.16 -1.71
N PRO A 203 -2.20 11.98 -1.64
CA PRO A 203 -1.62 10.86 -0.90
C PRO A 203 -2.04 10.83 0.57
N VAL A 204 -2.06 12.00 1.22
CA VAL A 204 -2.42 12.12 2.63
C VAL A 204 -3.91 11.82 2.84
N VAL A 205 -4.77 12.33 1.96
CA VAL A 205 -6.23 12.06 1.97
C VAL A 205 -6.49 10.56 1.86
N THR A 206 -5.89 9.91 0.87
CA THR A 206 -6.07 8.46 0.62
C THR A 206 -5.54 7.65 1.80
N ILE A 207 -4.37 8.01 2.33
CA ILE A 207 -3.76 7.30 3.45
C ILE A 207 -4.58 7.47 4.73
N LEU A 208 -5.07 8.67 5.03
CA LEU A 208 -5.97 8.90 6.17
C LEU A 208 -7.28 8.12 6.03
N LYS A 209 -7.82 8.02 4.81
CA LYS A 209 -9.06 7.30 4.56
C LYS A 209 -8.92 5.79 4.76
N HIS A 210 -7.86 5.19 4.22
CA HIS A 210 -7.72 3.73 4.17
C HIS A 210 -6.88 3.15 5.30
N PHE A 211 -5.99 3.94 5.89
CA PHE A 211 -5.03 3.48 6.90
C PHE A 211 -5.15 4.30 8.20
N ARG A 212 -6.35 4.83 8.51
CA ARG A 212 -6.61 5.60 9.73
C ARG A 212 -6.16 4.87 11.01
N SER A 213 -6.36 3.56 11.05
CA SER A 213 -5.95 2.70 12.15
C SER A 213 -4.43 2.71 12.40
N GLU A 214 -3.61 2.90 11.37
CA GLU A 214 -2.16 3.06 11.56
C GLU A 214 -1.84 4.36 12.29
N PHE A 215 -2.56 5.46 12.01
CA PHE A 215 -2.37 6.72 12.74
C PHE A 215 -2.81 6.60 14.21
N GLU A 216 -3.96 5.97 14.45
CA GLU A 216 -4.47 5.74 15.82
C GLU A 216 -3.46 4.93 16.64
N LYS A 217 -2.87 3.87 16.07
CA LYS A 217 -1.80 3.11 16.75
C LYS A 217 -0.54 3.97 17.03
N HIS A 218 -0.16 4.86 16.12
CA HIS A 218 0.98 5.75 16.34
C HIS A 218 0.71 6.77 17.47
N ILE A 219 -0.50 7.32 17.52
CA ILE A 219 -0.88 8.37 18.48
C ILE A 219 -1.22 7.77 19.85
N ASP A 220 -2.10 6.77 19.91
CA ASP A 220 -2.66 6.26 21.16
C ASP A 220 -1.73 5.25 21.84
N GLN A 221 -1.04 4.43 21.04
CA GLN A 221 -0.23 3.32 21.56
C GLN A 221 1.28 3.60 21.47
N GLY A 222 1.70 4.62 20.72
CA GLY A 222 3.11 4.90 20.48
C GLY A 222 3.82 3.76 19.73
N VAL A 223 3.07 3.04 18.88
CA VAL A 223 3.55 1.86 18.16
C VAL A 223 3.44 2.07 16.65
N CYS A 224 4.48 1.68 15.93
CA CYS A 224 4.47 1.61 14.48
C CYS A 224 4.19 0.16 14.03
N PRO A 225 3.05 -0.13 13.37
CA PRO A 225 2.72 -1.48 12.90
C PRO A 225 3.78 -2.06 11.96
N ALA A 226 4.34 -1.22 11.10
CA ALA A 226 5.41 -1.60 10.18
C ALA A 226 6.80 -1.69 10.85
N GLY A 227 6.96 -1.10 12.04
CA GLY A 227 8.24 -1.06 12.77
C GLY A 227 9.33 -0.20 12.11
N GLU A 228 8.96 0.69 11.19
CA GLU A 228 9.88 1.57 10.44
C GLU A 228 10.20 2.87 11.20
N CYS A 229 9.29 3.36 12.04
CA CYS A 229 9.50 4.58 12.82
C CYS A 229 10.41 4.31 14.02
N GLU A 230 11.67 4.76 13.97
CA GLU A 230 12.67 4.53 15.04
C GLU A 230 12.25 5.04 16.42
N ALA A 231 11.45 6.12 16.48
CA ALA A 231 11.00 6.73 17.72
C ALA A 231 9.84 5.97 18.41
N LEU A 232 9.27 4.96 17.76
CA LEU A 232 8.08 4.24 18.24
C LEU A 232 8.39 2.78 18.55
N GLY A 233 7.56 2.18 19.39
CA GLY A 233 7.59 0.75 19.63
C GLY A 233 7.25 -0.04 18.35
N LYS A 234 7.76 -1.27 18.25
CA LYS A 234 7.27 -2.23 17.25
C LYS A 234 6.04 -2.92 17.79
N GLU A 235 5.06 -3.16 16.93
CA GLU A 235 3.94 -4.02 17.30
C GLU A 235 4.52 -5.41 17.64
N ALA A 236 4.20 -5.93 18.82
CA ALA A 236 4.63 -7.28 19.18
C ALA A 236 3.95 -8.22 18.18
N GLU A 237 4.74 -8.93 17.37
CA GLU A 237 4.27 -10.18 16.78
C GLU A 237 3.71 -10.99 17.96
N GLU A 238 2.43 -11.38 17.92
CA GLU A 238 1.86 -12.33 18.86
C GLU A 238 2.65 -13.64 18.74
N LYS A 239 3.78 -13.71 19.46
CA LYS A 239 4.40 -14.96 19.85
C LYS A 239 3.56 -15.48 20.99
N GLU A 240 2.53 -16.25 20.67
CA GLU A 240 1.99 -17.17 21.66
C GLU A 240 3.09 -18.19 21.96
N ILE A 241 3.69 -17.98 23.12
CA ILE A 241 4.65 -18.85 23.79
C ILE A 241 3.96 -20.19 24.09
N GLU A 242 4.65 -21.27 23.77
CA GLU A 242 4.37 -22.62 24.26
C GLU A 242 4.08 -22.62 25.77
N GLU A 243 2.89 -23.03 26.16
CA GLU A 243 2.73 -23.70 27.47
C GLU A 243 2.72 -25.21 27.22
N GLY A 244 3.88 -25.81 27.49
CA GLY A 244 3.93 -27.22 27.84
C GLY A 244 3.17 -27.46 29.14
N GLY A 245 2.42 -28.55 29.19
CA GLY A 245 1.68 -28.98 30.37
C GLY A 245 1.26 -30.43 30.24
N GLU A 246 2.19 -31.31 30.67
CA GLU A 246 2.05 -32.72 31.11
C GLU A 246 1.38 -33.78 30.22
#